data_AF-K1SFD7-F1
#
_entry.id   AF-K1SFD7-F1
#
_cell.length_a   1.000
_cell.length_b   1.000
_cell.length_c   1.000
_cell.angle_alpha   90.00
_cell.angle_beta   90.00
_cell.angle_gamma   90.00
#
_symmetry.space_group_name_H-M   'P 1'
#
loop_
_entity.id
_entity.type
_entity.pdbx_description
1 polymer ?
#
loop_
_entity_poly.entity_id
_entity_poly.type
_entity_poly.pdbx_seq_one_letter_code
_entity_poly.pdbx_strand_id
1 'polypeptide(L)'
;MENEKLLAKNLFDYSRTIAKPLLETVDYPWEALPKISEFIIELGKTLDPEIYEQRGENVWVAKSAKVFDSAYLGGPLIICEDAEVRQCAFIRGNAIVGR
;
A
#
# COMPACT_ATOMS: atom_id res chain seq x y z
N MET A 1 28.70 11.14 10.18
CA MET A 1 27.60 11.04 9.20
C MET A 1 26.93 9.68 9.34
N GLU A 2 26.32 9.42 10.50
CA GLU A 2 25.75 8.09 10.80
C GLU A 2 24.28 8.00 10.34
N ASN A 3 23.59 9.16 10.29
CA ASN A 3 22.18 9.25 9.92
C ASN A 3 21.92 9.20 8.40
N GLU A 4 22.92 9.45 7.55
CA GLU A 4 22.73 9.36 6.08
C GLU A 4 22.37 7.94 5.63
N LYS A 5 22.82 6.90 6.35
CA LYS A 5 22.46 5.51 6.08
C LYS A 5 20.98 5.22 6.31
N LEU A 6 20.30 6.05 7.10
CA LEU A 6 18.89 5.90 7.47
C LEU A 6 17.95 6.65 6.53
N LEU A 7 18.47 7.35 5.51
CA LEU A 7 17.63 7.98 4.50
C LEU A 7 16.79 6.92 3.78
N ALA A 8 15.51 7.21 3.53
CA ALA A 8 14.56 6.27 2.94
C ALA A 8 15.07 5.70 1.60
N LYS A 9 15.70 6.53 0.77
CA LYS A 9 16.28 6.14 -0.53
C LYS A 9 17.45 5.14 -0.42
N ASN A 10 18.09 5.08 0.75
CA ASN A 10 19.20 4.15 1.02
C ASN A 10 18.70 2.83 1.63
N LEU A 11 17.49 2.82 2.20
CA LEU A 11 16.90 1.65 2.87
C LEU A 11 15.98 0.83 1.98
N PHE A 12 15.32 1.44 0.99
CA PHE A 12 14.30 0.78 0.18
C PHE A 12 14.59 0.87 -1.32
N ASP A 13 14.24 -0.19 -2.04
CA ASP A 13 14.18 -0.20 -3.50
C ASP A 13 12.82 0.32 -3.97
N TYR A 14 12.78 1.55 -4.46
CA TYR A 14 11.55 2.21 -4.91
C TYR A 14 10.94 1.59 -6.17
N SER A 15 11.64 0.69 -6.87
CA SER A 15 11.07 -0.06 -8.00
C SER A 15 10.13 -1.19 -7.55
N ARG A 16 10.09 -1.48 -6.24
CA ARG A 16 9.34 -2.56 -5.62
C ARG A 16 8.18 -2.05 -4.76
N THR A 17 7.63 -0.90 -5.11
CA THR A 17 6.46 -0.38 -4.41
C THR A 17 5.74 0.67 -5.23
N ILE A 18 4.41 0.63 -5.22
CA ILE A 18 3.56 1.71 -5.73
C ILE A 18 3.58 2.95 -4.83
N ALA A 19 4.15 2.85 -3.62
CA ALA A 19 4.30 3.95 -2.66
C ALA A 19 5.53 4.83 -2.92
N LYS A 20 6.27 4.60 -4.00
CA LYS A 20 7.44 5.40 -4.39
C LYS A 20 7.17 6.91 -4.32
N PRO A 21 6.06 7.44 -4.88
CA PRO A 21 5.82 8.88 -4.85
C PRO A 21 5.73 9.45 -3.42
N LEU A 22 5.25 8.68 -2.44
CA LEU A 22 5.23 9.08 -1.04
C LEU A 22 6.64 9.10 -0.44
N LEU A 23 7.42 8.03 -0.67
CA LEU A 23 8.77 7.89 -0.11
C LEU A 23 9.75 8.93 -0.65
N GLU A 24 9.56 9.42 -1.88
CA GLU A 24 10.34 10.52 -2.46
C GLU A 24 10.08 11.88 -1.79
N THR A 25 8.99 12.02 -1.02
CA THR A 25 8.67 13.27 -0.29
C THR A 25 9.26 13.36 1.11
N VAL A 26 9.99 12.34 1.55
CA VAL A 26 10.52 12.23 2.92
C VAL A 26 12.00 11.88 2.93
N ASP A 27 12.71 12.38 3.91
CA ASP A 27 14.11 12.00 4.12
C ASP A 27 14.17 10.67 4.88
N TYR A 28 13.31 10.50 5.88
CA TYR A 28 13.30 9.31 6.73
C TYR A 28 11.99 8.51 6.62
N PRO A 29 12.04 7.16 6.68
CA PRO A 29 10.87 6.30 6.51
C PRO A 29 9.68 6.62 7.43
N TRP A 30 9.94 6.96 8.69
CA TRP A 30 8.89 7.22 9.68
C TRP A 30 8.11 8.50 9.40
N GLU A 31 8.66 9.44 8.64
CA GLU A 31 7.96 10.68 8.23
C GLU A 31 6.83 10.39 7.24
N ALA A 32 6.84 9.21 6.60
CA ALA A 32 5.75 8.76 5.72
C ALA A 32 4.53 8.30 6.52
N LEU A 33 4.70 7.78 7.74
CA LEU A 33 3.62 7.18 8.55
C LEU A 33 2.36 8.05 8.69
N PRO A 34 2.44 9.34 9.04
CA PRO A 34 1.25 10.19 9.14
C PRO A 34 0.59 10.50 7.78
N LYS A 35 1.30 10.29 6.67
CA LYS A 35 0.84 10.62 5.31
C LYS A 35 0.23 9.42 4.56
N ILE A 36 0.39 8.19 5.07
CA ILE A 36 -0.04 6.96 4.38
C ILE A 36 -1.53 6.97 4.06
N SER A 37 -2.38 7.38 5.01
CA SER A 37 -3.85 7.35 4.84
C SER A 37 -4.30 8.17 3.64
N GLU A 38 -3.92 9.46 3.61
CA GLU A 38 -4.25 10.38 2.53
C GLU A 38 -3.62 9.94 1.21
N PHE A 39 -2.37 9.49 1.24
CA PHE A 39 -1.69 8.97 0.06
C PHE A 39 -2.42 7.78 -0.57
N ILE A 40 -2.89 6.80 0.22
CA ILE A 40 -3.62 5.64 -0.30
C ILE A 40 -4.96 6.06 -0.91
N ILE A 41 -5.66 7.01 -0.29
CA ILE A 41 -6.93 7.53 -0.81
C ILE A 41 -6.73 8.19 -2.18
N GLU A 42 -5.71 9.06 -2.32
CA GLU A 42 -5.42 9.71 -3.61
C GLU A 42 -4.88 8.73 -4.65
N LEU A 43 -4.00 7.81 -4.25
CA LEU A 43 -3.47 6.78 -5.14
C LEU A 43 -4.60 5.88 -5.66
N GLY A 44 -5.52 5.48 -4.79
CA GLY A 44 -6.68 4.65 -5.14
C GLY A 44 -7.51 5.22 -6.29
N LYS A 45 -7.67 6.55 -6.36
CA LYS A 45 -8.43 7.23 -7.44
C LYS A 45 -7.77 7.13 -8.82
N THR A 46 -6.48 6.79 -8.86
CA THR A 46 -5.68 6.70 -10.10
C THR A 46 -5.45 5.27 -10.57
N LEU A 47 -5.93 4.27 -9.81
CA LEU A 47 -5.78 2.86 -10.16
C LEU A 47 -6.61 2.51 -11.39
N ASP A 48 -6.02 1.72 -12.28
CA ASP A 48 -6.67 1.23 -13.49
C ASP A 48 -7.84 0.28 -13.11
N PRO A 49 -9.09 0.59 -13.47
CA PRO A 49 -10.25 -0.27 -13.18
C PRO A 49 -10.21 -1.61 -13.91
N GLU A 50 -9.37 -1.77 -14.94
CA GLU A 50 -9.14 -3.06 -15.57
C GLU A 50 -8.28 -3.98 -14.70
N ILE A 51 -7.38 -3.43 -13.89
CA ILE A 51 -6.48 -4.18 -13.00
C ILE A 51 -7.06 -4.30 -11.59
N TYR A 52 -7.66 -3.22 -11.07
CA TYR A 52 -8.17 -3.13 -9.70
C TYR A 52 -9.69 -3.03 -9.67
N GLU A 53 -10.28 -3.66 -8.66
CA GLU A 53 -11.70 -3.48 -8.32
C GLU A 53 -11.82 -2.85 -6.93
N GLN A 54 -12.86 -2.03 -6.75
CA GLN A 54 -13.15 -1.41 -5.46
C GLN A 54 -14.13 -2.28 -4.68
N ARG A 55 -13.68 -2.85 -3.55
CA ARG A 55 -14.49 -3.75 -2.69
C ARG A 55 -15.09 -3.08 -1.46
N GLY A 56 -14.84 -1.79 -1.27
CA GLY A 56 -15.34 -1.02 -0.14
C GLY A 56 -14.89 0.44 -0.17
N GLU A 57 -15.18 1.18 0.89
CA GLU A 57 -14.75 2.57 1.02
C GLU A 57 -13.22 2.67 1.07
N ASN A 58 -12.62 3.20 -0.01
CA ASN A 58 -11.18 3.29 -0.19
C ASN A 58 -10.44 1.93 -0.09
N VAL A 59 -11.11 0.82 -0.38
CA VAL A 59 -10.50 -0.53 -0.44
C VAL A 59 -10.42 -0.99 -1.89
N TRP A 60 -9.21 -1.11 -2.40
CA TRP A 60 -8.89 -1.52 -3.76
C TRP A 60 -8.17 -2.85 -3.76
N VAL A 61 -8.59 -3.77 -4.62
CA VAL A 61 -8.01 -5.10 -4.72
C VAL A 61 -7.71 -5.40 -6.18
N ALA A 62 -6.47 -5.76 -6.50
CA ALA A 62 -6.11 -6.22 -7.83
C ALA A 62 -6.90 -7.49 -8.15
N LYS A 63 -7.45 -7.60 -9.36
CA LYS A 63 -8.23 -8.76 -9.80
C LYS A 63 -7.41 -10.06 -9.83
N SER A 64 -6.07 -9.95 -9.95
CA SER A 64 -5.15 -11.09 -9.84
C SER A 64 -4.85 -11.50 -8.39
N ALA A 65 -5.18 -10.67 -7.40
CA ALA A 65 -4.93 -10.99 -6.00
C ALA A 65 -5.89 -12.06 -5.49
N LYS A 66 -5.37 -12.99 -4.70
CA LYS A 66 -6.14 -14.04 -4.04
C LYS A 66 -6.46 -13.63 -2.62
N VAL A 67 -7.70 -13.18 -2.41
CA VAL A 67 -8.21 -12.78 -1.09
C VAL A 67 -9.29 -13.77 -0.66
N PHE A 68 -9.12 -14.38 0.50
CA PHE A 68 -10.12 -15.29 1.07
C PHE A 68 -11.28 -14.52 1.72
N ASP A 69 -12.50 -15.03 1.58
CA ASP A 69 -13.74 -14.35 2.04
C ASP A 69 -13.79 -14.06 3.56
N SER A 70 -13.05 -14.82 4.36
CA SER A 70 -12.97 -14.60 5.81
C SER A 70 -12.01 -13.48 6.21
N ALA A 71 -11.27 -12.91 5.26
CA ALA A 71 -10.35 -11.82 5.54
C ALA A 71 -11.12 -10.52 5.81
N TYR A 72 -10.80 -9.85 6.91
CA TYR A 72 -11.29 -8.51 7.19
C TYR A 72 -10.40 -7.47 6.51
N LEU A 73 -11.01 -6.62 5.68
CA LEU A 73 -10.35 -5.55 4.93
C LEU A 73 -10.90 -4.19 5.35
N GLY A 74 -10.18 -3.48 6.23
CA GLY A 74 -10.47 -2.09 6.60
C GLY A 74 -9.80 -1.10 5.63
N GLY A 75 -10.51 -0.05 5.22
CA GLY A 75 -9.97 1.02 4.38
C GLY A 75 -9.27 2.14 5.18
N PRO A 76 -8.41 2.96 4.54
CA PRO A 76 -7.99 2.87 3.14
C PRO A 76 -6.96 1.75 2.95
N LEU A 77 -7.10 0.96 1.88
CA LEU A 77 -6.30 -0.24 1.63
C LEU A 77 -6.14 -0.48 0.13
N ILE A 78 -4.93 -0.84 -0.30
CA ILE A 78 -4.67 -1.36 -1.65
C ILE A 78 -4.04 -2.75 -1.51
N ILE A 79 -4.63 -3.75 -2.15
CA ILE A 79 -4.06 -5.08 -2.33
C ILE A 79 -3.55 -5.15 -3.77
N CYS A 80 -2.23 -5.19 -3.95
CA CYS A 80 -1.55 -5.21 -5.24
C CYS A 80 -1.72 -6.55 -5.96
N GLU A 81 -1.34 -6.56 -7.24
CA GLU A 81 -1.31 -7.76 -8.08
C GLU A 81 -0.55 -8.92 -7.43
N ASP A 82 -1.04 -10.14 -7.67
CA ASP A 82 -0.46 -11.42 -7.22
C ASP A 82 -0.34 -11.59 -5.69
N ALA A 83 -0.88 -10.68 -4.89
CA ALA A 83 -0.91 -10.82 -3.43
C ALA A 83 -1.84 -11.96 -2.99
N GLU A 84 -1.45 -12.71 -1.94
CA GLU A 84 -2.30 -13.71 -1.29
C GLU A 84 -2.66 -13.26 0.14
N VAL A 85 -3.93 -12.92 0.37
CA VAL A 85 -4.48 -12.59 1.70
C VAL A 85 -5.26 -13.79 2.22
N ARG A 86 -4.63 -14.52 3.14
CA ARG A 86 -5.12 -15.82 3.64
C ARG A 86 -6.33 -15.70 4.57
N GLN A 87 -6.93 -16.86 4.83
CA GLN A 87 -8.06 -17.02 5.75
C GLN A 87 -7.78 -16.34 7.10
N CYS A 88 -8.80 -15.65 7.63
CA CYS A 88 -8.79 -14.94 8.91
C CYS A 88 -7.75 -13.80 9.02
N ALA A 89 -7.18 -13.33 7.91
CA ALA A 89 -6.36 -12.13 7.93
C ALA A 89 -7.19 -10.93 8.39
N PHE A 90 -6.60 -10.06 9.21
CA PHE A 90 -7.24 -8.85 9.70
C PHE A 90 -6.38 -7.64 9.35
N ILE A 91 -6.79 -6.89 8.32
CA ILE A 91 -6.08 -5.69 7.85
C ILE A 91 -6.91 -4.48 8.26
N ARG A 92 -6.38 -3.66 9.18
CA ARG A 92 -7.12 -2.52 9.75
C ARG A 92 -7.27 -1.33 8.77
N GLY A 93 -6.49 -1.29 7.70
CA GLY A 93 -6.37 -0.16 6.78
C GLY A 93 -5.05 0.59 6.95
N ASN A 94 -4.92 1.71 6.24
CA ASN A 94 -3.66 2.44 6.01
C ASN A 94 -2.53 1.52 5.56
N ALA A 95 -2.85 0.62 4.63
CA ALA A 95 -1.91 -0.40 4.18
C ALA A 95 -1.91 -0.55 2.66
N ILE A 96 -0.74 -0.88 2.14
CA ILE A 96 -0.54 -1.39 0.79
C ILE A 96 0.04 -2.80 0.96
N VAL A 97 -0.62 -3.81 0.40
CA VAL A 97 -0.28 -5.22 0.60
C VAL A 97 0.05 -5.85 -0.74
N GLY A 98 1.26 -6.39 -0.88
CA GLY A 98 1.74 -6.97 -2.13
C GLY A 98 2.84 -6.12 -2.75
N ARG A 99 2.89 -6.11 -4.09
CA ARG A 99 4.05 -5.66 -4.87
C ARG A 99 4.52 -4.24 -4.61
#